data_AF-A0A7C4EVM3-F1
#
_entry.id   AF-A0A7C4EVM3-F1
#
_cell.length_a   1.000
_cell.length_b   1.000
_cell.length_c   1.000
_cell.angle_alpha   90.00
_cell.angle_beta   90.00
_cell.angle_gamma   90.00
#
_symmetry.space_group_name_H-M   'P 1'
#
loop_
_entity.id
_entity.type
_entity.pdbx_description
1 polymer ?
#
loop_
_entity_poly.entity_id
_entity_poly.type
_entity_poly.pdbx_seq_one_letter_code
_entity_poly.pdbx_strand_id
1 'polypeptide(L)'
;WDKEFILIDEISRANPSMQNKWLEVIRSRQIMGRKIPNLKYIFAAMNPLDGYLGTTPLDPALAGRFAFILTIPDVTQMKSGDINKVILNICEDDAVVLSRRTFRTANSPDDANQRNLRQLITSAQNVIARIAGKYNRLISNYIMNILGYFLSQKVKLDGRRLGMFRRNCLAYLAIKTVRSGGKQTEKDIFDYFYECLKYSLPYISCGEELPQNLLNTAHLAASKNIDFSNPVQLRAKIFLSTNLLEMIDNYISLYEKVSESEHREVIATIIEKYKKLTSVEEVLEIYFALGKLIKLYRSGTGKCPVDTKRRAAELYLELTSVTDRIKQPVYYESILRRDDEDRTIIEQIDFDDKIKDISFRLLLNCGEGKRNPSIKVDYGDYESLQEKYKKYLCSREVLK
;
A
#
# COMPACT_ATOMS: atom_id res chain seq x y z
N TRP A 1 18.31 24.21 -20.38
CA TRP A 1 16.90 24.63 -20.40
C TRP A 1 16.61 25.28 -19.07
N ASP A 2 16.33 26.60 -19.06
CA ASP A 2 16.16 27.40 -17.86
C ASP A 2 14.68 27.72 -17.62
N LYS A 3 13.89 26.67 -17.35
CA LYS A 3 12.46 26.79 -17.08
C LYS A 3 12.16 26.18 -15.73
N GLU A 4 11.31 26.86 -14.97
CA GLU A 4 10.89 26.42 -13.65
C GLU A 4 9.59 25.62 -13.65
N PHE A 5 8.90 25.58 -14.80
CA PHE A 5 7.58 25.00 -14.95
C PHE A 5 7.45 24.27 -16.29
N ILE A 6 6.71 23.17 -16.28
CA ILE A 6 6.23 22.45 -17.48
C ILE A 6 4.73 22.17 -17.31
N LEU A 7 3.97 22.41 -18.39
CA LEU A 7 2.62 21.90 -18.59
C LEU A 7 2.65 20.80 -19.64
N ILE A 8 2.13 19.62 -19.30
CA ILE A 8 1.92 18.50 -20.22
C ILE A 8 0.44 18.49 -20.54
N ASP A 9 0.07 18.93 -21.74
CA ASP A 9 -1.33 18.90 -22.14
C ASP A 9 -1.72 17.51 -22.66
N GLU A 10 -3.00 17.16 -22.48
CA GLU A 10 -3.62 15.91 -22.94
C GLU A 10 -2.79 14.61 -22.69
N ILE A 11 -2.21 14.46 -21.49
CA ILE A 11 -1.32 13.34 -21.17
C ILE A 11 -1.98 11.96 -21.40
N SER A 12 -3.30 11.87 -21.24
CA SER A 12 -4.07 10.63 -21.46
C SER A 12 -4.25 10.25 -22.92
N ARG A 13 -4.05 11.16 -23.89
CA ARG A 13 -4.11 10.83 -25.33
C ARG A 13 -2.83 10.18 -25.85
N ALA A 14 -1.70 10.42 -25.16
CA ALA A 14 -0.46 9.78 -25.51
C ALA A 14 -0.58 8.26 -25.27
N ASN A 15 -0.07 7.44 -26.19
CA ASN A 15 -0.01 5.99 -25.96
C ASN A 15 0.87 5.67 -24.73
N PRO A 16 0.70 4.49 -24.09
CA PRO A 16 1.41 4.17 -22.84
C PRO A 16 2.95 4.25 -22.94
N SER A 17 3.52 3.91 -24.10
CA SER A 17 4.98 4.03 -24.34
C SER A 17 5.43 5.49 -24.27
N MET A 18 4.67 6.42 -24.86
CA MET A 18 4.97 7.85 -24.84
C MET A 18 4.71 8.47 -23.46
N GLN A 19 3.64 8.06 -22.77
CA GLN A 19 3.38 8.48 -21.38
C GLN A 19 4.57 8.15 -20.47
N ASN A 20 5.11 6.93 -20.59
CA ASN A 20 6.23 6.48 -19.76
C ASN A 20 7.52 7.26 -19.97
N LYS A 21 7.71 7.92 -21.12
CA LYS A 21 8.88 8.80 -21.33
C LYS A 21 8.85 10.01 -20.40
N TRP A 22 7.68 10.48 -19.99
CA TRP A 22 7.55 11.58 -19.03
C TRP A 22 8.04 11.23 -17.63
N LEU A 23 8.24 9.95 -17.31
CA LEU A 23 8.81 9.54 -16.03
C LEU A 23 10.18 10.16 -15.77
N GLU A 24 10.98 10.33 -16.81
CA GLU A 24 12.30 10.95 -16.70
C GLU A 24 12.17 12.41 -16.23
N VAL A 25 11.26 13.17 -16.83
CA VAL A 25 11.01 14.58 -16.50
C VAL A 25 10.38 14.69 -15.12
N ILE A 26 9.31 13.93 -14.86
CA ILE A 26 8.52 14.02 -13.63
C ILE A 26 9.33 13.60 -12.40
N ARG A 27 10.05 12.48 -12.51
CA ARG A 27 10.82 11.91 -11.40
C ARG A 27 12.22 12.51 -11.29
N SER A 28 12.97 12.43 -12.39
CA SER A 28 14.41 12.67 -12.37
C SER A 28 14.77 14.12 -12.72
N ARG A 29 13.80 14.91 -13.20
CA ARG A 29 14.02 16.28 -13.67
C ARG A 29 15.09 16.31 -14.76
N GLN A 30 14.99 15.34 -15.68
CA GLN A 30 15.94 15.12 -16.76
C GLN A 30 15.21 14.92 -18.10
N ILE A 31 15.90 15.26 -19.18
CA ILE A 31 15.52 14.88 -20.55
C ILE A 31 16.76 14.27 -21.20
N MET A 32 16.65 13.02 -21.66
CA MET A 32 17.74 12.29 -22.32
C MET A 32 19.03 12.32 -21.49
N GLY A 33 18.93 12.11 -20.18
CA GLY A 33 20.02 12.13 -19.20
C GLY A 33 20.51 13.52 -18.79
N ARG A 34 20.03 14.60 -19.44
CA ARG A 34 20.44 15.98 -19.11
C ARG A 34 19.53 16.56 -18.05
N LYS A 35 20.10 17.03 -16.93
CA LYS A 35 19.37 17.68 -15.84
C LYS A 35 18.71 18.99 -16.29
N ILE A 36 17.53 19.24 -15.75
CA ILE A 36 16.80 20.51 -15.82
C ILE A 36 16.79 21.09 -14.40
N PRO A 37 17.89 21.70 -13.95
CA PRO A 37 18.12 21.98 -12.52
C PRO A 37 17.09 22.93 -11.92
N ASN A 38 16.48 23.79 -12.74
CA ASN A 38 15.55 24.82 -12.27
C ASN A 38 14.08 24.35 -12.30
N LEU A 39 13.77 23.15 -12.82
CA LEU A 39 12.40 22.65 -12.96
C LEU A 39 11.75 22.34 -11.60
N LYS A 40 10.90 23.25 -11.12
CA LYS A 40 10.18 23.15 -9.84
C LYS A 40 8.82 22.50 -10.02
N TYR A 41 8.03 23.00 -10.97
CA TYR A 41 6.61 22.68 -11.10
C TYR A 41 6.31 21.88 -12.36
N ILE A 42 5.47 20.86 -12.22
CA ILE A 42 4.99 20.07 -13.34
C ILE A 42 3.49 19.91 -13.19
N PHE A 43 2.78 20.32 -14.23
CA PHE A 43 1.34 20.16 -14.34
C PHE A 43 1.06 19.27 -15.54
N ALA A 44 0.03 18.44 -15.43
CA ALA A 44 -0.48 17.66 -16.53
C ALA A 44 -1.99 17.82 -16.59
N ALA A 45 -2.51 18.03 -17.80
CA ALA A 45 -3.94 17.97 -18.07
C ALA A 45 -4.26 16.61 -18.68
N MET A 46 -5.35 16.00 -18.25
CA MET A 46 -5.84 14.74 -18.80
C MET A 46 -7.33 14.85 -19.08
N ASN A 47 -7.75 14.26 -20.18
CA ASN A 47 -9.17 14.10 -20.47
C ASN A 47 -9.75 12.94 -19.63
N PRO A 48 -11.03 13.02 -19.22
CA PRO A 48 -11.73 11.92 -18.58
C PRO A 48 -11.66 10.64 -19.41
N LEU A 49 -11.67 9.50 -18.73
CA LEU A 49 -11.54 8.18 -19.36
C LEU A 49 -12.88 7.66 -19.91
N ASP A 50 -13.98 8.23 -19.41
CA ASP A 50 -15.33 8.01 -19.88
C ASP A 50 -15.66 8.95 -21.05
N GLY A 51 -16.09 8.36 -22.17
CA GLY A 51 -16.71 9.09 -23.29
C GLY A 51 -15.78 9.67 -24.36
N TYR A 52 -14.46 9.72 -24.14
CA TYR A 52 -13.53 10.24 -25.16
C TYR A 52 -12.74 9.13 -25.86
N LEU A 53 -12.98 8.96 -27.17
CA LEU A 53 -12.20 8.06 -28.00
C LEU A 53 -10.72 8.49 -28.01
N GLY A 54 -9.83 7.52 -27.79
CA GLY A 54 -8.38 7.72 -27.82
C GLY A 54 -7.77 8.23 -26.52
N THR A 55 -8.50 8.20 -25.40
CA THR A 55 -7.90 8.39 -24.07
C THR A 55 -7.46 7.04 -23.49
N THR A 56 -6.37 7.06 -22.73
CA THR A 56 -5.82 5.90 -22.04
C THR A 56 -5.52 6.26 -20.59
N PRO A 57 -5.79 5.36 -19.63
CA PRO A 57 -5.47 5.58 -18.22
C PRO A 57 -3.96 5.72 -18.05
N LEU A 58 -3.55 6.47 -17.01
CA LEU A 58 -2.14 6.55 -16.65
C LEU A 58 -1.69 5.24 -16.01
N ASP A 59 -0.47 4.83 -16.33
CA ASP A 59 0.21 3.76 -15.58
C ASP A 59 0.28 4.13 -14.08
N PRO A 60 0.00 3.18 -13.15
CA PRO A 60 0.03 3.45 -11.72
C PRO A 60 1.35 4.04 -11.21
N ALA A 61 2.49 3.68 -11.81
CA ALA A 61 3.76 4.25 -11.42
C ALA A 61 3.86 5.73 -11.84
N LEU A 62 3.33 6.11 -13.00
CA LEU A 62 3.26 7.49 -13.49
C LEU A 62 2.28 8.32 -12.66
N ALA A 63 1.04 7.86 -12.48
CA ALA A 63 0.05 8.50 -11.61
C ALA A 63 0.57 8.68 -10.18
N GLY A 64 1.30 7.67 -9.68
CA GLY A 64 2.05 7.65 -8.43
C GLY A 64 3.07 8.78 -8.22
N ARG A 65 3.34 9.63 -9.23
CA ARG A 65 4.31 10.73 -9.15
C ARG A 65 3.69 12.12 -9.11
N PHE A 66 2.38 12.23 -9.33
CA PHE A 66 1.66 13.50 -9.14
C PHE A 66 1.22 13.65 -7.68
N ALA A 67 1.52 14.81 -7.11
CA ALA A 67 1.20 15.12 -5.73
C ALA A 67 -0.32 15.25 -5.54
N PHE A 68 -0.96 16.10 -6.33
CA PHE A 68 -2.41 16.30 -6.35
C PHE A 68 -2.98 15.84 -7.70
N ILE A 69 -4.17 15.26 -7.64
CA ILE A 69 -5.02 14.95 -8.79
C ILE A 69 -6.32 15.71 -8.59
N LEU A 70 -6.60 16.66 -9.48
CA LEU A 70 -7.74 17.55 -9.39
C LEU A 70 -8.73 17.16 -10.48
N THR A 71 -9.93 16.74 -10.06
CA THR A 71 -11.04 16.53 -10.98
C THR A 71 -11.75 17.85 -11.18
N ILE A 72 -11.84 18.30 -12.43
CA ILE A 72 -12.63 19.48 -12.79
C ILE A 72 -14.09 19.05 -12.88
N PRO A 73 -15.03 19.76 -12.20
CA PRO A 73 -16.44 19.38 -12.23
C PRO A 73 -17.03 19.59 -13.62
N ASP A 74 -17.93 18.70 -14.01
CA ASP A 74 -18.77 18.90 -15.19
C ASP A 74 -19.79 20.03 -14.94
N VAL A 75 -20.28 20.67 -16.01
CA VAL A 75 -21.30 21.75 -15.93
C VAL A 75 -22.53 21.29 -15.12
N THR A 76 -22.92 20.02 -15.25
CA THR A 76 -24.05 19.43 -14.49
C THR A 76 -23.81 19.38 -12.98
N GLN A 77 -22.56 19.49 -12.54
CA GLN A 77 -22.16 19.49 -11.13
C GLN A 77 -21.92 20.91 -10.59
N MET A 78 -21.98 21.93 -11.45
CA MET A 78 -21.76 23.33 -11.08
C MET A 78 -23.04 23.99 -10.57
N LYS A 79 -22.88 24.98 -9.68
CA LYS A 79 -23.99 25.85 -9.26
C LYS A 79 -24.31 26.86 -10.35
N SER A 80 -25.57 27.28 -10.46
CA SER A 80 -26.02 28.24 -11.49
C SER A 80 -25.21 29.53 -11.53
N GLY A 81 -24.77 30.03 -10.37
CA GLY A 81 -23.91 31.22 -10.30
C GLY A 81 -22.52 31.02 -10.91
N ASP A 82 -21.96 29.81 -10.81
CA ASP A 82 -20.66 29.48 -11.42
C ASP A 82 -20.82 29.18 -12.91
N ILE A 83 -21.90 28.51 -13.31
CA ILE A 83 -22.28 28.36 -14.73
C ILE A 83 -22.40 29.73 -15.40
N ASN A 84 -23.08 30.68 -14.76
CA ASN A 84 -23.23 32.03 -15.30
C ASN A 84 -21.87 32.73 -15.47
N LYS A 85 -20.91 32.53 -14.54
CA LYS A 85 -19.55 33.08 -14.70
C LYS A 85 -18.82 32.46 -15.88
N VAL A 86 -18.98 31.16 -16.13
CA VAL A 86 -18.39 30.47 -17.29
C VAL A 86 -18.98 31.02 -18.59
N ILE A 87 -20.31 31.16 -18.66
CA ILE A 87 -21.01 31.70 -19.85
C ILE A 87 -20.55 33.13 -20.16
N LEU A 88 -20.39 33.95 -19.13
CA LEU A 88 -19.99 35.36 -19.28
C LEU A 88 -18.46 35.53 -19.43
N ASN A 89 -17.68 34.45 -19.33
CA ASN A 89 -16.24 34.53 -19.44
C ASN A 89 -15.83 34.77 -20.89
N ILE A 90 -15.11 35.87 -21.14
CA ILE A 90 -14.53 36.18 -22.45
C ILE A 90 -13.03 35.96 -22.34
N CYS A 91 -12.53 34.87 -22.91
CA CYS A 91 -11.10 34.55 -22.93
C CYS A 91 -10.42 35.20 -24.15
N GLU A 92 -9.11 35.50 -24.02
CA GLU A 92 -8.30 36.01 -25.14
C GLU A 92 -8.20 34.99 -26.28
N ASP A 93 -8.31 33.68 -25.99
CA ASP A 93 -8.20 32.59 -26.96
C ASP A 93 -9.48 32.37 -27.79
N ASP A 94 -10.66 32.52 -27.17
CA ASP A 94 -11.96 32.25 -27.83
C ASP A 94 -12.49 33.44 -28.64
N ALA A 95 -12.11 34.66 -28.24
CA ALA A 95 -12.60 35.89 -28.87
C ALA A 95 -11.52 36.97 -28.93
N VAL A 96 -10.43 36.68 -29.66
CA VAL A 96 -9.25 37.55 -29.86
C VAL A 96 -9.59 39.00 -30.25
N VAL A 97 -10.70 39.20 -30.97
CA VAL A 97 -11.15 40.54 -31.40
C VAL A 97 -11.81 41.33 -30.26
N LEU A 98 -12.46 40.64 -29.31
CA LEU A 98 -13.12 41.27 -28.15
C LEU A 98 -12.12 41.62 -27.04
N SER A 99 -10.98 40.93 -26.96
CA SER A 99 -10.03 41.07 -25.85
C SER A 99 -9.14 42.31 -25.92
N ARG A 100 -8.91 42.90 -27.10
CA ARG A 100 -7.85 43.92 -27.27
C ARG A 100 -8.22 45.38 -27.00
N ARG A 101 -9.51 45.76 -26.92
CA ARG A 101 -9.87 47.20 -26.76
C ARG A 101 -11.06 47.54 -25.88
N THR A 102 -11.99 46.64 -25.60
CA THR A 102 -13.28 47.03 -25.00
C THR A 102 -13.46 46.67 -23.53
N PHE A 103 -12.67 45.74 -22.96
CA PHE A 103 -12.92 45.24 -21.59
C PHE A 103 -11.72 45.25 -20.64
N ARG A 104 -10.50 45.57 -21.09
CA ARG A 104 -9.34 45.75 -20.19
C ARG A 104 -9.29 47.20 -19.72
N THR A 105 -9.95 47.52 -18.61
CA THR A 105 -9.65 48.77 -17.89
C THR A 105 -8.24 48.66 -17.29
N ALA A 106 -7.50 49.77 -17.26
CA ALA A 106 -6.11 49.85 -16.79
C ALA A 106 -5.90 49.48 -15.29
N ASN A 107 -6.95 49.06 -14.60
CA ASN A 107 -6.97 48.49 -13.25
C ASN A 107 -7.64 47.11 -13.30
N SER A 108 -7.12 46.19 -14.12
CA SER A 108 -7.74 44.88 -14.28
C SER A 108 -7.76 44.14 -12.93
N PRO A 109 -8.89 43.52 -12.53
CA PRO A 109 -8.99 42.68 -11.33
C PRO A 109 -7.89 41.61 -11.27
N ASP A 110 -7.35 41.21 -12.42
CA ASP A 110 -6.31 40.22 -12.57
C ASP A 110 -5.00 40.61 -11.88
N ASP A 111 -4.57 41.87 -11.94
CA ASP A 111 -3.32 42.30 -11.29
C ASP A 111 -3.42 42.32 -9.76
N ALA A 112 -4.61 42.65 -9.24
CA ALA A 112 -4.90 42.54 -7.81
C ALA A 112 -4.98 41.07 -7.37
N ASN A 113 -5.67 40.22 -8.15
CA ASN A 113 -5.79 38.79 -7.88
C ASN A 113 -4.43 38.08 -7.93
N GLN A 114 -3.57 38.42 -8.90
CA GLN A 114 -2.21 37.90 -9.00
C GLN A 114 -1.36 38.32 -7.79
N ARG A 115 -1.42 39.60 -7.38
CA ARG A 115 -0.73 40.07 -6.17
C ARG A 115 -1.20 39.34 -4.91
N ASN A 116 -2.52 39.19 -4.76
CA ASN A 116 -3.13 38.46 -3.64
C ASN A 116 -2.70 36.99 -3.61
N LEU A 117 -2.66 36.32 -4.77
CA LEU A 117 -2.20 34.93 -4.86
C LEU A 117 -0.72 34.79 -4.50
N ARG A 118 0.15 35.67 -5.02
CA ARG A 118 1.57 35.69 -4.67
C ARG A 118 1.75 35.90 -3.17
N GLN A 119 1.05 36.87 -2.59
CA GLN A 119 1.12 37.14 -1.15
C GLN A 119 0.64 35.95 -0.31
N LEU A 120 -0.44 35.27 -0.74
CA LEU A 120 -0.94 34.07 -0.09
C LEU A 120 0.11 32.94 -0.11
N ILE A 121 0.72 32.68 -1.27
CA ILE A 121 1.75 31.64 -1.42
C ILE A 121 2.96 31.96 -0.54
N THR A 122 3.47 33.18 -0.58
CA THR A 122 4.62 33.60 0.26
C THR A 122 4.30 33.48 1.74
N SER A 123 3.10 33.89 2.15
CA SER A 123 2.65 33.78 3.54
C SER A 123 2.56 32.31 3.98
N ALA A 124 2.08 31.43 3.10
CA ALA A 124 1.98 30.00 3.37
C ALA A 124 3.36 29.34 3.49
N GLN A 125 4.31 29.72 2.63
CA GLN A 125 5.70 29.26 2.69
C GLN A 125 6.36 29.64 4.03
N ASN A 126 6.10 30.86 4.53
CA ASN A 126 6.66 31.33 5.80
C ASN A 126 6.14 30.56 7.03
N VAL A 127 4.93 29.98 6.96
CA VAL A 127 4.33 29.27 8.10
C VAL A 127 4.49 27.75 8.03
N ILE A 128 4.91 27.19 6.89
CA ILE A 128 4.92 25.73 6.67
C ILE A 128 5.83 24.99 7.65
N ALA A 129 6.98 25.55 8.02
CA ALA A 129 7.91 24.94 8.98
C ALA A 129 7.31 24.86 10.38
N ARG A 130 6.64 25.93 10.82
CA ARG A 130 5.91 25.98 12.10
C ARG A 130 4.75 24.97 12.11
N ILE A 131 4.01 24.88 11.02
CA ILE A 131 2.93 23.90 10.86
C ILE A 131 3.46 22.47 10.90
N ALA A 132 4.58 22.20 10.22
CA ALA A 132 5.22 20.90 10.29
C ALA A 132 5.62 20.54 11.73
N GLY A 133 6.25 21.46 12.47
CA GLY A 133 6.58 21.24 13.88
C GLY A 133 5.36 20.92 14.75
N LYS A 134 4.24 21.61 14.53
CA LYS A 134 3.01 21.44 15.31
C LYS A 134 2.21 20.18 14.93
N TYR A 135 2.07 19.88 13.64
CA TYR A 135 1.08 18.91 13.15
C TYR A 135 1.69 17.64 12.55
N ASN A 136 3.01 17.48 12.45
CA ASN A 136 3.64 16.29 11.86
C ASN A 136 3.16 14.98 12.49
N ARG A 137 3.10 14.91 13.83
CA ARG A 137 2.65 13.71 14.55
C ARG A 137 1.17 13.42 14.26
N LEU A 138 0.33 14.46 14.29
CA LEU A 138 -1.10 14.34 14.01
C LEU A 138 -1.36 13.84 12.59
N ILE A 139 -0.68 14.43 11.59
CA ILE A 139 -0.75 14.02 10.19
C ILE A 139 -0.29 12.58 10.03
N SER A 140 0.82 12.20 10.67
CA SER A 140 1.37 10.84 10.56
C SER A 140 0.39 9.81 11.15
N ASN A 141 -0.19 10.08 12.32
CA ASN A 141 -1.21 9.22 12.93
C ASN A 141 -2.45 9.11 12.05
N TYR A 142 -2.94 10.22 11.51
CA TYR A 142 -4.08 10.22 10.59
C TYR A 142 -3.80 9.34 9.35
N ILE A 143 -2.62 9.50 8.72
CA ILE A 143 -2.23 8.72 7.54
C ILE A 143 -2.09 7.23 7.87
N MET A 144 -1.51 6.88 9.03
CA MET A 144 -1.40 5.50 9.48
C MET A 144 -2.76 4.85 9.68
N ASN A 145 -3.72 5.58 10.27
CA ASN A 145 -5.09 5.10 10.45
C ASN A 145 -5.81 4.91 9.10
N ILE A 146 -5.64 5.84 8.15
CA ILE A 146 -6.15 5.69 6.78
C ILE A 146 -5.55 4.47 6.10
N LEU A 147 -4.22 4.30 6.14
CA LEU A 147 -3.53 3.17 5.55
C LEU A 147 -4.06 1.86 6.13
N GLY A 148 -4.15 1.78 7.45
CA GLY A 148 -4.63 0.61 8.14
C GLY A 148 -6.07 0.23 7.75
N TYR A 149 -6.96 1.22 7.65
CA TYR A 149 -8.32 0.99 7.15
C TYR A 149 -8.32 0.55 5.68
N PHE A 150 -7.53 1.18 4.80
CA PHE A 150 -7.44 0.79 3.39
C PHE A 150 -6.90 -0.63 3.20
N LEU A 151 -5.85 -1.01 3.92
CA LEU A 151 -5.35 -2.39 3.94
C LEU A 151 -6.45 -3.36 4.40
N SER A 152 -7.28 -2.94 5.36
CA SER A 152 -8.39 -3.79 5.81
C SER A 152 -9.39 -4.12 4.70
N GLN A 153 -9.55 -3.18 3.76
CA GLN A 153 -10.43 -3.25 2.59
C GLN A 153 -9.69 -3.67 1.31
N LYS A 154 -8.45 -4.18 1.40
CA LYS A 154 -7.60 -4.58 0.26
C LYS A 154 -7.27 -3.43 -0.72
N VAL A 155 -7.40 -2.19 -0.28
CA VAL A 155 -6.96 -1.00 -1.02
C VAL A 155 -5.47 -0.78 -0.75
N LYS A 156 -4.66 -0.77 -1.80
CA LYS A 156 -3.20 -0.67 -1.69
C LYS A 156 -2.73 0.77 -1.85
N LEU A 157 -1.98 1.28 -0.88
CA LEU A 157 -1.22 2.52 -1.02
C LEU A 157 0.27 2.24 -0.87
N ASP A 158 1.07 2.72 -1.82
CA ASP A 158 2.52 2.59 -1.74
C ASP A 158 3.15 3.66 -0.81
N GLY A 159 4.36 3.39 -0.32
CA GLY A 159 5.05 4.29 0.61
C GLY A 159 5.36 5.69 0.05
N ARG A 160 5.55 5.82 -1.27
CA ARG A 160 5.77 7.11 -1.93
C ARG A 160 4.51 7.96 -1.85
N ARG A 161 3.34 7.34 -2.07
CA ARG A 161 2.03 7.98 -1.96
C ARG A 161 1.76 8.48 -0.54
N LEU A 162 2.12 7.70 0.49
CA LEU A 162 2.01 8.15 1.89
C LEU A 162 2.88 9.37 2.18
N GLY A 163 4.13 9.35 1.69
CA GLY A 163 5.04 10.49 1.79
C GLY A 163 4.54 11.74 1.06
N MET A 164 3.94 11.57 -0.12
CA MET A 164 3.27 12.65 -0.86
C MET A 164 2.08 13.20 -0.08
N PHE A 165 1.21 12.33 0.41
CA PHE A 165 0.01 12.74 1.14
C PHE A 165 0.36 13.56 2.38
N ARG A 166 1.40 13.18 3.14
CA ARG A 166 1.92 14.01 4.23
C ARG A 166 2.30 15.42 3.79
N ARG A 167 3.07 15.55 2.69
CA ARG A 167 3.49 16.85 2.15
C ARG A 167 2.29 17.68 1.68
N ASN A 168 1.32 17.02 1.05
CA ASN A 168 0.09 17.64 0.61
C ASN A 168 -0.69 18.22 1.79
N CYS A 169 -0.87 17.45 2.88
CA CYS A 169 -1.53 17.92 4.09
C CYS A 169 -0.82 19.15 4.69
N LEU A 170 0.51 19.15 4.75
CA LEU A 170 1.28 20.30 5.25
C LEU A 170 1.07 21.55 4.38
N ALA A 171 1.18 21.41 3.06
CA ALA A 171 0.99 22.52 2.13
C ALA A 171 -0.45 23.06 2.16
N TYR A 172 -1.43 22.15 2.17
CA TYR A 172 -2.84 22.50 2.21
C TYR A 172 -3.23 23.19 3.51
N LEU A 173 -2.76 22.66 4.64
CA LEU A 173 -2.98 23.25 5.95
C LEU A 173 -2.33 24.64 6.04
N ALA A 174 -1.13 24.84 5.50
CA ALA A 174 -0.49 26.15 5.44
C ALA A 174 -1.34 27.20 4.72
N ILE A 175 -1.89 26.86 3.57
CA ILE A 175 -2.81 27.74 2.84
C ILE A 175 -4.05 28.04 3.68
N LYS A 176 -4.68 27.02 4.27
CA LYS A 176 -5.88 27.21 5.10
C LYS A 176 -5.60 28.06 6.34
N THR A 177 -4.45 27.89 6.99
CA THR A 177 -4.04 28.64 8.18
C THR A 177 -3.85 30.11 7.86
N VAL A 178 -3.23 30.44 6.72
CA VAL A 178 -3.10 31.83 6.28
C VAL A 178 -4.47 32.43 5.98
N ARG A 179 -5.34 31.69 5.26
CA ARG A 179 -6.68 32.17 4.91
C ARG A 179 -7.60 32.40 6.11
N SER A 180 -7.45 31.62 7.18
CA SER A 180 -8.25 31.77 8.41
C SER A 180 -7.60 32.68 9.46
N GLY A 181 -6.44 33.28 9.16
CA GLY A 181 -5.70 34.09 10.13
C GLY A 181 -5.23 33.29 11.36
N GLY A 182 -5.01 31.98 11.22
CA GLY A 182 -4.57 31.10 12.29
C GLY A 182 -5.65 30.65 13.28
N LYS A 183 -6.91 31.03 13.07
CA LYS A 183 -8.04 30.66 13.94
C LYS A 183 -8.70 29.37 13.44
N GLN A 184 -8.05 28.23 13.70
CA GLN A 184 -8.55 26.92 13.27
C GLN A 184 -8.85 26.06 14.49
N THR A 185 -10.03 25.47 14.54
CA THR A 185 -10.39 24.44 15.51
C THR A 185 -9.79 23.10 15.09
N GLU A 186 -9.73 22.13 16.00
CA GLU A 186 -9.27 20.77 15.68
C GLU A 186 -10.15 20.09 14.61
N LYS A 187 -11.47 20.32 14.66
CA LYS A 187 -12.40 19.84 13.64
C LYS A 187 -12.02 20.34 12.24
N ASP A 188 -11.71 21.63 12.13
CA ASP A 188 -11.29 22.23 10.86
C ASP A 188 -10.04 21.54 10.28
N ILE A 189 -9.09 21.17 11.14
CA ILE A 189 -7.85 20.48 10.72
C ILE A 189 -8.16 19.13 10.07
N PHE A 190 -9.03 18.33 10.69
CA PHE A 190 -9.41 17.03 10.15
C PHE A 190 -10.26 17.14 8.88
N ASP A 191 -11.14 18.14 8.79
CA ASP A 191 -11.87 18.43 7.56
C ASP A 191 -10.89 18.80 6.42
N TYR A 192 -9.83 19.55 6.71
CA TYR A 192 -8.79 19.85 5.72
C TYR A 192 -7.97 18.62 5.31
N PHE A 193 -7.68 17.70 6.24
CA PHE A 193 -7.04 16.43 5.87
C PHE A 193 -7.93 15.58 4.98
N TYR A 194 -9.24 15.61 5.21
CA TYR A 194 -10.19 14.90 4.38
C TYR A 194 -10.32 15.48 2.98
N GLU A 195 -10.40 16.81 2.86
CA GLU A 195 -10.33 17.51 1.58
C GLU A 195 -9.02 17.14 0.83
N CYS A 196 -7.90 17.15 1.55
CA CYS A 196 -6.60 16.77 0.99
C CYS A 196 -6.55 15.31 0.54
N LEU A 197 -7.17 14.38 1.28
CA LEU A 197 -7.22 12.96 0.94
C LEU A 197 -7.84 12.75 -0.43
N LYS A 198 -8.98 13.38 -0.72
CA LYS A 198 -9.72 13.24 -1.99
C LYS A 198 -8.83 13.52 -3.21
N TYR A 199 -7.98 14.54 -3.12
CA TYR A 199 -7.12 14.96 -4.21
C TYR A 199 -5.71 14.37 -4.15
N SER A 200 -5.39 13.57 -3.13
CA SER A 200 -4.05 12.97 -2.99
C SER A 200 -3.98 11.55 -3.55
N LEU A 201 -5.13 10.92 -3.87
CA LEU A 201 -5.20 9.54 -4.30
C LEU A 201 -5.15 9.41 -5.83
N PRO A 202 -4.41 8.41 -6.38
CA PRO A 202 -4.15 8.34 -7.82
C PRO A 202 -5.24 7.67 -8.65
N TYR A 203 -6.17 6.96 -8.01
CA TYR A 203 -7.04 5.96 -8.65
C TYR A 203 -7.79 6.48 -9.88
N ILE A 204 -8.39 7.68 -9.78
CA ILE A 204 -9.20 8.23 -10.88
C ILE A 204 -8.38 8.43 -12.16
N SER A 205 -7.10 8.80 -12.03
CA SER A 205 -6.20 8.94 -13.19
C SER A 205 -5.77 7.60 -13.81
N CYS A 206 -5.91 6.51 -13.06
CA CYS A 206 -5.68 5.14 -13.51
C CYS A 206 -6.96 4.47 -14.06
N GLY A 207 -8.10 5.16 -14.07
CA GLY A 207 -9.39 4.56 -14.43
C GLY A 207 -10.03 3.72 -13.32
N GLU A 208 -9.58 3.90 -12.07
CA GLU A 208 -10.13 3.24 -10.90
C GLU A 208 -10.92 4.26 -10.05
N GLU A 209 -12.10 3.89 -9.58
CA GLU A 209 -12.86 4.71 -8.65
C GLU A 209 -12.81 4.12 -7.24
N LEU A 210 -12.56 5.00 -6.25
CA LEU A 210 -12.73 4.64 -4.85
C LEU A 210 -14.13 5.01 -4.38
N PRO A 211 -14.90 4.06 -3.81
CA PRO A 211 -16.22 4.35 -3.27
C PRO A 211 -16.18 5.47 -2.22
N GLN A 212 -17.05 6.46 -2.39
CA GLN A 212 -17.10 7.61 -1.49
C GLN A 212 -17.38 7.22 -0.02
N ASN A 213 -18.15 6.15 0.20
CA ASN A 213 -18.41 5.59 1.52
C ASN A 213 -17.16 5.01 2.19
N LEU A 214 -16.26 4.41 1.41
CA LEU A 214 -14.98 3.89 1.89
C LEU A 214 -14.09 5.05 2.35
N LEU A 215 -14.01 6.14 1.56
CA LEU A 215 -13.29 7.36 1.94
C LEU A 215 -13.87 8.04 3.19
N ASN A 216 -15.20 8.15 3.27
CA ASN A 216 -15.89 8.73 4.43
C ASN A 216 -15.59 7.92 5.70
N THR A 217 -15.71 6.60 5.63
CA THR A 217 -15.45 5.72 6.77
C THR A 217 -13.99 5.79 7.21
N ALA A 218 -13.04 5.75 6.26
CA ALA A 218 -11.62 5.91 6.53
C ALA A 218 -11.30 7.25 7.20
N HIS A 219 -11.96 8.33 6.77
CA HIS A 219 -11.77 9.63 7.38
C HIS A 219 -12.32 9.70 8.81
N LEU A 220 -13.58 9.29 9.03
CA LEU A 220 -14.22 9.28 10.34
C LEU A 220 -13.43 8.43 11.34
N ALA A 221 -12.92 7.30 10.85
CA ALA A 221 -12.00 6.43 11.53
C ALA A 221 -10.75 7.16 12.02
N ALA A 222 -10.04 7.79 11.09
CA ALA A 222 -8.79 8.46 11.36
C ALA A 222 -8.95 9.75 12.19
N SER A 223 -10.06 10.49 12.06
CA SER A 223 -10.28 11.78 12.71
C SER A 223 -10.66 11.67 14.19
N LYS A 224 -11.47 10.68 14.53
CA LYS A 224 -11.87 10.44 15.93
C LYS A 224 -10.78 9.72 16.73
N ASN A 225 -9.63 9.45 16.11
CA ASN A 225 -8.70 8.41 16.55
C ASN A 225 -9.48 7.16 16.97
N ILE A 226 -10.56 6.82 16.22
CA ILE A 226 -11.28 5.58 16.48
C ILE A 226 -10.20 4.53 16.35
N ASP A 227 -10.05 3.80 17.44
CA ASP A 227 -8.97 2.87 17.60
C ASP A 227 -9.25 1.67 16.69
N PHE A 228 -8.87 1.80 15.42
CA PHE A 228 -8.63 0.64 14.60
C PHE A 228 -7.44 -0.14 15.16
N SER A 229 -6.65 0.44 16.08
CA SER A 229 -5.48 -0.20 16.68
C SER A 229 -5.72 -1.52 17.37
N ASN A 230 -6.96 -1.90 17.69
CA ASN A 230 -7.19 -3.28 18.08
C ASN A 230 -7.11 -4.19 16.83
N PRO A 231 -8.00 -4.22 15.82
CA PRO A 231 -7.80 -5.15 14.69
C PRO A 231 -6.68 -4.75 13.71
N VAL A 232 -6.49 -3.46 13.44
CA VAL A 232 -5.63 -2.92 12.38
C VAL A 232 -4.18 -2.77 12.78
N GLN A 233 -3.82 -2.44 14.03
CA GLN A 233 -2.40 -2.59 14.43
C GLN A 233 -2.03 -4.06 14.58
N LEU A 234 -2.95 -4.94 14.99
CA LEU A 234 -2.70 -6.38 14.99
C LEU A 234 -2.47 -6.86 13.56
N ARG A 235 -3.35 -6.49 12.63
CA ARG A 235 -3.23 -6.80 11.20
C ARG A 235 -1.98 -6.21 10.59
N ALA A 236 -1.68 -4.93 10.83
CA ALA A 236 -0.47 -4.28 10.34
C ALA A 236 0.79 -4.93 10.90
N LYS A 237 0.81 -5.26 12.20
CA LYS A 237 1.92 -5.96 12.85
C LYS A 237 2.11 -7.37 12.27
N ILE A 238 1.04 -8.07 11.89
CA ILE A 238 1.13 -9.38 11.24
C ILE A 238 1.60 -9.20 9.79
N PHE A 239 0.83 -8.50 8.95
CA PHE A 239 1.01 -8.52 7.49
C PHE A 239 2.01 -7.50 6.92
N LEU A 240 2.52 -6.55 7.73
CA LEU A 240 3.65 -5.70 7.34
C LEU A 240 5.00 -6.22 7.86
N SER A 241 5.04 -7.44 8.38
CA SER A 241 6.28 -8.09 8.81
C SER A 241 7.25 -8.27 7.65
N THR A 242 8.55 -8.23 7.94
CA THR A 242 9.60 -8.29 6.90
C THR A 242 9.77 -9.69 6.30
N ASN A 243 9.39 -10.74 7.03
CA ASN A 243 9.47 -12.13 6.61
C ASN A 243 8.36 -12.99 7.23
N LEU A 244 8.22 -14.24 6.78
CA LEU A 244 7.11 -15.11 7.18
C LEU A 244 7.21 -15.52 8.66
N LEU A 245 8.43 -15.78 9.15
CA LEU A 245 8.63 -16.17 10.55
C LEU A 245 8.25 -15.04 11.51
N GLU A 246 8.63 -13.80 11.18
CA GLU A 246 8.23 -12.61 11.93
C GLU A 246 6.71 -12.41 11.88
N MET A 247 6.08 -12.61 10.72
CA MET A 247 4.61 -12.58 10.58
C MET A 247 3.94 -13.59 11.52
N ILE A 248 4.46 -14.81 11.60
CA ILE A 248 3.92 -15.86 12.47
C ILE A 248 4.17 -15.55 13.94
N ASP A 249 5.35 -15.05 14.32
CA ASP A 249 5.63 -14.66 15.70
C ASP A 249 4.72 -13.52 16.15
N ASN A 250 4.51 -12.53 15.27
CA ASN A 250 3.55 -11.46 15.49
C ASN A 250 2.13 -12.01 15.63
N TYR A 251 1.69 -12.91 14.74
CA TYR A 251 0.38 -13.56 14.84
C TYR A 251 0.21 -14.35 16.14
N ILE A 252 1.18 -15.15 16.54
CA ILE A 252 1.14 -15.95 17.78
C ILE A 252 1.00 -15.03 19.00
N SER A 253 1.78 -13.95 19.06
CA SER A 253 1.71 -12.97 20.16
C SER A 253 0.35 -12.28 20.27
N LEU A 254 -0.43 -12.31 19.19
CA LEU A 254 -1.70 -11.61 19.02
C LEU A 254 -2.89 -12.56 18.86
N TYR A 255 -2.67 -13.86 19.00
CA TYR A 255 -3.58 -14.91 18.55
C TYR A 255 -4.98 -14.82 19.16
N GLU A 256 -5.12 -14.42 20.43
CA GLU A 256 -6.42 -14.28 21.10
C GLU A 256 -7.18 -12.99 20.71
N LYS A 257 -6.48 -12.04 20.08
CA LYS A 257 -7.01 -10.71 19.75
C LYS A 257 -7.45 -10.57 18.29
N VAL A 258 -7.04 -11.50 17.43
CA VAL A 258 -7.40 -11.50 16.00
C VAL A 258 -8.77 -12.15 15.77
N SER A 259 -9.42 -11.73 14.69
CA SER A 259 -10.73 -12.20 14.23
C SER A 259 -10.63 -13.52 13.43
N GLU A 260 -11.77 -14.22 13.25
CA GLU A 260 -11.84 -15.42 12.42
C GLU A 260 -11.37 -15.19 10.98
N SER A 261 -11.69 -14.03 10.41
CA SER A 261 -11.25 -13.65 9.06
C SER A 261 -9.72 -13.52 8.99
N GLU A 262 -9.10 -12.95 10.01
CA GLU A 262 -7.64 -12.78 10.07
C GLU A 262 -6.93 -14.12 10.28
N HIS A 263 -7.50 -15.03 11.07
CA HIS A 263 -6.99 -16.40 11.16
C HIS A 263 -6.98 -17.08 9.78
N ARG A 264 -8.07 -16.95 8.99
CA ARG A 264 -8.15 -17.50 7.62
C ARG A 264 -7.12 -16.86 6.69
N GLU A 265 -6.92 -15.55 6.78
CA GLU A 265 -6.00 -14.79 5.92
C GLU A 265 -4.53 -15.14 6.17
N VAL A 266 -4.13 -15.38 7.43
CA VAL A 266 -2.77 -15.85 7.76
C VAL A 266 -2.49 -17.19 7.09
N ILE A 267 -3.40 -18.16 7.19
CA ILE A 267 -3.23 -19.46 6.53
C ILE A 267 -3.28 -19.33 5.01
N ALA A 268 -4.16 -18.49 4.46
CA ALA A 268 -4.21 -18.22 3.03
C ALA A 268 -2.89 -17.63 2.51
N THR A 269 -2.25 -16.74 3.28
CA THR A 269 -0.95 -16.15 2.94
C THR A 269 0.15 -17.20 2.89
N ILE A 270 0.17 -18.13 3.86
CA ILE A 270 1.12 -19.26 3.87
C ILE A 270 0.90 -20.16 2.65
N ILE A 271 -0.35 -20.51 2.35
CA ILE A 271 -0.71 -21.35 1.19
C ILE A 271 -0.30 -20.67 -0.13
N GLU A 272 -0.55 -19.37 -0.28
CA GLU A 272 -0.15 -18.63 -1.48
C GLU A 272 1.36 -18.54 -1.64
N LYS A 273 2.12 -18.47 -0.53
CA LYS A 273 3.59 -18.55 -0.57
C LYS A 273 4.04 -19.96 -0.94
N TYR A 274 3.40 -20.99 -0.39
CA TYR A 274 3.67 -22.40 -0.71
C TYR A 274 3.49 -22.71 -2.21
N LYS A 275 2.41 -22.20 -2.83
CA LYS A 275 2.18 -22.37 -4.28
C LYS A 275 3.22 -21.69 -5.17
N LYS A 276 4.00 -20.76 -4.63
CA LYS A 276 4.98 -19.96 -5.36
C LYS A 276 6.41 -20.25 -4.92
N LEU A 277 6.64 -21.41 -4.30
CA LEU A 277 7.96 -21.82 -3.86
C LEU A 277 8.95 -21.85 -5.02
N THR A 278 10.12 -21.26 -4.79
CA THR A 278 11.21 -21.20 -5.77
C THR A 278 12.54 -21.71 -5.23
N SER A 279 12.64 -21.92 -3.91
CA SER A 279 13.89 -22.33 -3.25
C SER A 279 13.63 -23.23 -2.03
N VAL A 280 14.66 -23.98 -1.63
CA VAL A 280 14.64 -24.84 -0.44
C VAL A 280 14.53 -24.01 0.85
N GLU A 281 15.12 -22.81 0.89
CA GLU A 281 14.98 -21.89 2.01
C GLU A 281 13.53 -21.51 2.28
N GLU A 282 12.76 -21.23 1.24
CA GLU A 282 11.34 -20.90 1.38
C GLU A 282 10.52 -22.10 1.88
N VAL A 283 10.87 -23.32 1.44
CA VAL A 283 10.26 -24.57 1.96
C VAL A 283 10.49 -24.70 3.46
N LEU A 284 11.74 -24.50 3.90
CA LEU A 284 12.10 -24.56 5.31
C LEU A 284 11.44 -23.45 6.13
N GLU A 285 11.37 -22.22 5.60
CA GLU A 285 10.71 -21.10 6.26
C GLU A 285 9.22 -21.39 6.51
N ILE A 286 8.50 -21.91 5.50
CA ILE A 286 7.10 -22.30 5.63
C ILE A 286 6.94 -23.48 6.61
N TYR A 287 7.82 -24.48 6.53
CA TYR A 287 7.80 -25.63 7.44
C TYR A 287 7.93 -25.19 8.91
N PHE A 288 8.90 -24.33 9.22
CA PHE A 288 9.08 -23.80 10.58
C PHE A 288 7.92 -22.90 11.02
N ALA A 289 7.40 -22.06 10.12
CA ALA A 289 6.23 -21.22 10.35
C ALA A 289 5.00 -22.07 10.75
N LEU A 290 4.69 -23.11 9.97
CA LEU A 290 3.60 -24.04 10.25
C LEU A 290 3.86 -24.84 11.52
N GLY A 291 5.09 -25.29 11.77
CA GLY A 291 5.47 -26.00 13.00
C GLY A 291 5.15 -25.19 14.25
N LYS A 292 5.41 -23.87 14.25
CA LYS A 292 5.01 -22.96 15.33
C LYS A 292 3.49 -22.87 15.49
N LEU A 293 2.75 -22.76 14.38
CA LEU A 293 1.28 -22.72 14.40
C LEU A 293 0.66 -24.01 14.92
N ILE A 294 1.18 -25.18 14.53
CA ILE A 294 0.68 -26.47 15.02
C ILE A 294 0.93 -26.62 16.52
N LYS A 295 2.08 -26.17 17.04
CA LYS A 295 2.34 -26.12 18.48
C LYS A 295 1.32 -25.24 19.20
N LEU A 296 0.99 -24.07 18.65
CA LEU A 296 -0.05 -23.18 19.18
C LEU A 296 -1.44 -23.85 19.16
N TYR A 297 -1.83 -24.51 18.06
CA TYR A 297 -3.16 -25.12 17.95
C TYR A 297 -3.33 -26.32 18.88
N ARG A 298 -2.25 -27.04 19.22
CA ARG A 298 -2.27 -28.15 20.18
C ARG A 298 -2.51 -27.71 21.63
N SER A 299 -2.22 -26.46 22.00
CA SER A 299 -2.51 -25.97 23.36
C SER A 299 -4.00 -25.76 23.62
N GLY A 300 -4.86 -25.94 22.61
CA GLY A 300 -6.32 -26.02 22.77
C GLY A 300 -7.03 -24.69 23.03
N THR A 301 -6.30 -23.58 23.08
CA THR A 301 -6.86 -22.25 23.30
C THR A 301 -7.17 -21.57 21.96
N GLY A 302 -8.27 -20.83 21.90
CA GLY A 302 -8.45 -19.75 20.93
C GLY A 302 -9.50 -19.95 19.83
N LYS A 303 -9.89 -18.79 19.27
CA LYS A 303 -11.00 -18.53 18.34
C LYS A 303 -10.75 -18.96 16.89
N CYS A 304 -9.63 -19.62 16.59
CA CYS A 304 -9.31 -20.02 15.23
C CYS A 304 -10.27 -21.12 14.73
N PRO A 305 -10.95 -20.92 13.57
CA PRO A 305 -11.88 -21.90 13.03
C PRO A 305 -11.23 -23.27 12.80
N VAL A 306 -11.96 -24.35 13.06
CA VAL A 306 -11.46 -25.73 12.97
C VAL A 306 -10.95 -26.05 11.56
N ASP A 307 -11.67 -25.59 10.55
CA ASP A 307 -11.32 -25.67 9.14
C ASP A 307 -10.01 -24.93 8.80
N THR A 308 -9.73 -23.81 9.44
CA THR A 308 -8.46 -23.09 9.31
C THR A 308 -7.31 -23.88 9.94
N LYS A 309 -7.51 -24.43 11.14
CA LYS A 309 -6.52 -25.30 11.80
C LYS A 309 -6.23 -26.55 10.98
N ARG A 310 -7.27 -27.16 10.38
CA ARG A 310 -7.16 -28.34 9.53
C ARG A 310 -6.28 -28.07 8.32
N ARG A 311 -6.53 -26.99 7.58
CA ARG A 311 -5.71 -26.60 6.41
C ARG A 311 -4.24 -26.40 6.76
N ALA A 312 -3.94 -25.78 7.91
CA ALA A 312 -2.57 -25.62 8.37
C ALA A 312 -1.90 -26.97 8.67
N ALA A 313 -2.63 -27.91 9.28
CA ALA A 313 -2.12 -29.24 9.59
C ALA A 313 -1.89 -30.10 8.34
N GLU A 314 -2.80 -30.05 7.38
CA GLU A 314 -2.67 -30.70 6.06
C GLU A 314 -1.38 -30.24 5.38
N LEU A 315 -1.16 -28.93 5.28
CA LEU A 315 0.03 -28.36 4.66
C LEU A 315 1.32 -28.69 5.43
N TYR A 316 1.26 -28.71 6.76
CA TYR A 316 2.42 -29.08 7.59
C TYR A 316 2.84 -30.54 7.39
N LEU A 317 1.87 -31.46 7.26
CA LEU A 317 2.13 -32.87 7.02
C LEU A 317 2.73 -33.10 5.64
N GLU A 318 2.19 -32.42 4.63
CA GLU A 318 2.73 -32.41 3.26
C GLU A 318 4.21 -32.00 3.29
N LEU A 319 4.53 -30.89 3.94
CA LEU A 319 5.91 -30.41 4.07
C LEU A 319 6.81 -31.26 4.97
N THR A 320 6.26 -31.97 5.95
CA THR A 320 7.04 -32.92 6.76
C THR A 320 7.60 -34.03 5.88
N SER A 321 6.79 -34.55 4.96
CA SER A 321 7.22 -35.59 4.02
C SER A 321 8.32 -35.11 3.06
N VAL A 322 8.27 -33.84 2.67
CA VAL A 322 9.28 -33.19 1.82
C VAL A 322 10.58 -32.95 2.60
N THR A 323 10.47 -32.40 3.81
CA THR A 323 11.64 -32.07 4.64
C THR A 323 12.37 -33.32 5.14
N ASP A 324 11.68 -34.43 5.40
CA ASP A 324 12.33 -35.69 5.77
C ASP A 324 13.14 -36.30 4.61
N ARG A 325 12.78 -36.02 3.34
CA ARG A 325 13.62 -36.35 2.18
C ARG A 325 14.86 -35.45 2.11
N ILE A 326 14.72 -34.16 2.41
CA ILE A 326 15.84 -33.19 2.47
C ILE A 326 16.84 -33.58 3.57
N LYS A 327 16.37 -34.11 4.72
CA LYS A 327 17.22 -34.54 5.85
C LYS A 327 18.07 -35.78 5.56
N GLN A 328 17.85 -36.50 4.46
CA GLN A 328 18.69 -37.65 4.13
C GLN A 328 20.12 -37.17 3.77
N PRO A 329 21.18 -37.78 4.32
CA PRO A 329 22.57 -37.31 4.17
C PRO A 329 23.01 -37.09 2.71
N VAL A 330 22.46 -37.90 1.80
CA VAL A 330 22.74 -37.88 0.36
C VAL A 330 22.25 -36.58 -0.31
N TYR A 331 21.18 -35.97 0.19
CA TYR A 331 20.59 -34.74 -0.38
C TYR A 331 21.21 -33.46 0.22
N TYR A 332 21.61 -33.49 1.49
CA TYR A 332 22.18 -32.32 2.17
C TYR A 332 23.56 -31.95 1.61
N GLU A 333 24.38 -32.94 1.24
CA GLU A 333 25.69 -32.72 0.60
C GLU A 333 25.58 -32.27 -0.86
N SER A 334 24.49 -32.61 -1.58
CA SER A 334 24.27 -32.15 -2.96
C SER A 334 23.75 -30.71 -3.03
N ILE A 335 22.94 -30.27 -2.06
CA ILE A 335 22.41 -28.90 -1.97
C ILE A 335 23.53 -27.89 -1.63
N LEU A 336 24.49 -28.27 -0.77
CA LEU A 336 25.61 -27.40 -0.40
C LEU A 336 26.69 -27.24 -1.49
N ARG A 337 26.60 -27.96 -2.61
CA ARG A 337 27.65 -28.02 -3.64
C ARG A 337 27.28 -27.43 -5.00
N ARG A 338 26.08 -26.89 -5.21
CA ARG A 338 25.65 -26.41 -6.54
C ARG A 338 24.86 -25.10 -6.44
N ASP A 339 25.42 -24.04 -7.02
CA ASP A 339 24.83 -22.68 -7.01
C ASP A 339 23.72 -22.44 -8.07
N ASP A 340 23.37 -23.40 -8.94
CA ASP A 340 22.51 -23.11 -10.11
C ASP A 340 21.41 -24.15 -10.49
N GLU A 341 21.10 -25.18 -9.68
CA GLU A 341 20.16 -26.27 -10.07
C GLU A 341 18.91 -26.47 -9.19
N ASP A 342 18.49 -25.47 -8.41
CA ASP A 342 17.39 -25.58 -7.42
C ASP A 342 15.98 -25.86 -8.00
N ARG A 343 15.78 -25.74 -9.32
CA ARG A 343 14.48 -26.04 -9.94
C ARG A 343 14.17 -27.55 -10.05
N THR A 344 15.21 -28.38 -10.16
CA THR A 344 15.06 -29.79 -10.50
C THR A 344 14.55 -30.67 -9.36
N ILE A 345 14.76 -30.25 -8.10
CA ILE A 345 14.33 -31.01 -6.91
C ILE A 345 12.81 -30.92 -6.70
N ILE A 346 12.20 -29.78 -7.05
CA ILE A 346 10.76 -29.54 -6.90
C ILE A 346 9.95 -30.36 -7.92
N GLU A 347 10.48 -30.57 -9.12
CA GLU A 347 9.80 -31.29 -10.22
C GLU A 347 9.79 -32.83 -10.06
N GLN A 348 10.66 -33.41 -9.22
CA GLN A 348 10.79 -34.87 -9.05
C GLN A 348 10.01 -35.46 -7.87
N ILE A 349 9.27 -34.65 -7.11
CA ILE A 349 8.50 -35.14 -5.97
C ILE A 349 7.09 -35.50 -6.45
N ASP A 350 6.83 -36.80 -6.62
CA ASP A 350 5.49 -37.33 -6.88
C ASP A 350 4.68 -37.41 -5.56
N PHE A 351 3.49 -36.80 -5.54
CA PHE A 351 2.76 -36.37 -4.34
C PHE A 351 1.55 -37.24 -3.94
N ASP A 352 1.14 -38.26 -4.73
CA ASP A 352 -0.24 -38.74 -4.64
C ASP A 352 -0.57 -39.86 -3.63
N ASP A 353 0.36 -40.71 -3.18
CA ASP A 353 -0.06 -42.02 -2.64
C ASP A 353 -0.08 -42.23 -1.10
N LYS A 354 0.33 -41.27 -0.26
CA LYS A 354 0.35 -41.47 1.23
C LYS A 354 -0.54 -40.54 2.05
N ILE A 355 -1.24 -39.60 1.42
CA ILE A 355 -2.03 -38.55 2.10
C ILE A 355 -3.33 -39.08 2.76
N LYS A 356 -3.79 -40.27 2.37
CA LYS A 356 -5.06 -40.84 2.87
C LYS A 356 -5.01 -41.43 4.28
N ASP A 357 -3.86 -41.88 4.79
CA ASP A 357 -3.79 -42.61 6.08
C ASP A 357 -3.59 -41.69 7.31
N ILE A 358 -2.89 -40.56 7.14
CA ILE A 358 -2.59 -39.62 8.25
C ILE A 358 -3.78 -38.69 8.53
N SER A 359 -4.52 -38.32 7.49
CA SER A 359 -5.74 -37.49 7.58
C SER A 359 -6.80 -38.11 8.49
N PHE A 360 -6.85 -39.45 8.58
CA PHE A 360 -7.83 -40.19 9.38
C PHE A 360 -7.52 -40.18 10.90
N ARG A 361 -6.25 -40.04 11.30
CA ARG A 361 -5.84 -40.14 12.72
C ARG A 361 -5.91 -38.83 13.49
N LEU A 362 -5.83 -37.68 12.81
CA LEU A 362 -6.02 -36.37 13.44
C LEU A 362 -7.51 -36.02 13.66
N LEU A 363 -8.40 -36.54 12.81
CA LEU A 363 -9.86 -36.38 12.94
C LEU A 363 -10.41 -36.91 14.28
N LEU A 364 -9.80 -37.96 14.84
CA LEU A 364 -10.21 -38.56 16.12
C LEU A 364 -9.73 -37.80 17.37
N ASN A 365 -8.78 -36.87 17.24
CA ASN A 365 -8.23 -36.15 18.40
C ASN A 365 -8.79 -34.73 18.57
N CYS A 366 -9.54 -34.21 17.60
CA CYS A 366 -10.21 -32.91 17.69
C CYS A 366 -11.68 -32.99 18.09
N GLY A 367 -12.24 -34.21 18.20
CA GLY A 367 -13.60 -34.47 18.68
C GLY A 367 -13.57 -35.54 19.76
N GLU A 368 -14.11 -35.20 20.93
CA GLU A 368 -14.36 -36.06 22.09
C GLU A 368 -13.19 -36.38 23.02
N GLY A 369 -13.36 -35.95 24.27
CA GLY A 369 -12.42 -36.14 25.37
C GLY A 369 -12.31 -37.60 25.82
N LYS A 370 -11.50 -38.40 25.11
CA LYS A 370 -10.97 -39.66 25.63
C LYS A 370 -9.47 -39.75 25.41
N ARG A 371 -8.73 -39.77 26.53
CA ARG A 371 -7.30 -40.12 26.57
C ARG A 371 -7.15 -41.60 26.20
N ASN A 372 -6.39 -41.89 25.15
CA ASN A 372 -5.78 -43.21 24.96
C ASN A 372 -4.26 -43.03 24.82
N PRO A 373 -3.41 -43.84 25.49
CA PRO A 373 -2.00 -43.57 25.58
C PRO A 373 -1.23 -44.18 24.40
N SER A 374 -0.07 -43.57 24.12
CA SER A 374 1.05 -44.10 23.32
C SER A 374 0.87 -44.26 21.80
N ILE A 375 0.91 -43.12 21.09
CA ILE A 375 1.67 -43.05 19.83
C ILE A 375 2.72 -41.96 20.01
N LYS A 376 3.98 -42.34 20.27
CA LYS A 376 5.12 -41.42 20.20
C LYS A 376 5.45 -41.23 18.71
N VAL A 377 5.02 -40.11 18.15
CA VAL A 377 5.64 -39.60 16.91
C VAL A 377 6.98 -39.01 17.34
N ASP A 378 8.08 -39.60 16.87
CA ASP A 378 9.42 -39.10 17.11
C ASP A 378 9.67 -37.87 16.24
N TYR A 379 9.55 -36.69 16.86
CA TYR A 379 9.86 -35.42 16.21
C TYR A 379 11.34 -35.12 16.43
N GLY A 380 12.19 -35.79 15.66
CA GLY A 380 13.64 -35.60 15.71
C GLY A 380 14.04 -34.12 15.77
N ASP A 381 14.78 -33.80 16.83
CA ASP A 381 15.61 -32.61 17.11
C ASP A 381 15.23 -31.29 16.40
N TYR A 382 14.01 -30.81 16.65
CA TYR A 382 13.51 -29.50 16.22
C TYR A 382 14.40 -28.34 16.65
N GLU A 383 15.05 -28.44 17.82
CA GLU A 383 15.94 -27.40 18.34
C GLU A 383 17.27 -27.35 17.59
N SER A 384 17.89 -28.51 17.29
CA SER A 384 19.10 -28.58 16.45
C SER A 384 18.90 -28.02 15.04
N LEU A 385 17.73 -28.25 14.44
CA LEU A 385 17.39 -27.70 13.12
C LEU A 385 17.22 -26.17 13.15
N GLN A 386 16.57 -25.62 14.19
CA GLN A 386 16.48 -24.18 14.38
C GLN A 386 17.86 -23.55 14.62
N GLU A 387 18.74 -24.21 15.36
CA GLU A 387 20.08 -23.71 15.63
C GLU A 387 20.98 -23.74 14.38
N LYS A 388 20.88 -24.80 13.56
CA LYS A 388 21.57 -24.91 12.27
C LYS A 388 21.08 -23.86 11.27
N TYR A 389 19.77 -23.63 11.20
CA TYR A 389 19.19 -22.59 10.33
C TYR A 389 19.58 -21.17 10.77
N LYS A 390 19.60 -20.89 12.09
CA LYS A 390 20.12 -19.62 12.62
C LYS A 390 21.60 -19.41 12.30
N LYS A 391 22.44 -20.45 12.43
CA LYS A 391 23.87 -20.38 12.07
C LYS A 391 24.05 -20.08 10.57
N TYR A 392 23.27 -20.70 9.70
CA TYR A 392 23.29 -20.46 8.25
C TYR A 392 22.89 -19.01 7.88
N LEU A 393 21.85 -18.46 8.52
CA LEU A 393 21.44 -17.06 8.32
C LEU A 393 22.52 -16.08 8.81
N CYS A 394 23.10 -16.31 9.99
CA CYS A 394 24.19 -15.47 10.52
C CYS A 394 25.45 -15.51 9.65
N SER A 395 25.82 -16.66 9.07
CA SER A 395 26.99 -16.74 8.18
C SER A 395 26.83 -15.91 6.90
N ARG A 396 25.59 -15.65 6.47
CA ARG A 396 25.31 -14.89 5.24
C ARG A 396 25.28 -13.37 5.44
N GLU A 397 24.99 -12.90 6.66
CA GLU A 397 25.14 -11.47 7.02
C GLU A 397 26.61 -11.04 7.15
N VAL A 398 27.52 -11.98 7.45
CA VAL A 398 28.97 -11.73 7.49
C VAL A 398 29.59 -11.73 6.08
N LEU A 399 28.91 -12.33 5.11
CA LEU A 399 29.34 -12.43 3.70
C LEU A 399 28.73 -11.35 2.79
N LYS A 400 27.85 -10.48 3.31
CA LYS A 400 27.35 -9.27 2.64
C LYS A 400 28.04 -8.04 3.20
#